data_AF-A0A328SDJ4-F1
#
_entry.id   AF-A0A328SDJ4-F1
#
_cell.length_a   1.000
_cell.length_b   1.000
_cell.length_c   1.000
_cell.angle_alpha   90.00
_cell.angle_beta   90.00
_cell.angle_gamma   90.00
#
_symmetry.space_group_name_H-M   'P 1'
#
loop_
_entity.id
_entity.type
_entity.pdbx_description
1 polymer ?
#
loop_
_entity_poly.entity_id
_entity_poly.type
_entity_poly.pdbx_seq_one_letter_code
_entity_poly.pdbx_strand_id
1 'polypeptide(L)'
;MKMDINFYTVLGELVVILIIILLILICITLILGFYLIYKQKLIFPSLLLFTLNLTYPTIKKLLVLFQLNDLIIDQISIDLRNRINRDKFKKLNAEEVIMVLPHCLRATNCPAVLGESGIECVCCGKCSIGIIKKISTNKGVDVYIVPGSTFIKNVLKKRPFKGVIGVACPLDLNLAMTSLEKFVPQGVYLLRDGCINTAVDVDEVIDLVNLTQPTTNYRKEDYL
;
A
#
# COMPACT_ATOMS: atom_id res chain seq x y z
N MET A 1 -22.67 52.63 4.65
CA MET A 1 -21.98 52.21 3.42
C MET A 1 -22.23 50.72 3.25
N LYS A 2 -23.29 50.34 2.51
CA LYS A 2 -23.58 48.93 2.25
C LYS A 2 -22.51 48.44 1.27
N MET A 3 -21.69 47.50 1.71
CA MET A 3 -20.74 46.83 0.86
C MET A 3 -21.56 45.85 0.02
N ASP A 4 -21.95 46.28 -1.18
CA ASP A 4 -22.52 45.38 -2.19
C ASP A 4 -21.39 44.48 -2.68
N ILE A 5 -21.08 43.47 -1.87
CA ILE A 5 -20.13 42.43 -2.19
C ILE A 5 -20.68 41.74 -3.44
N ASN A 6 -20.09 42.03 -4.59
CA ASN A 6 -20.45 41.36 -5.82
C ASN A 6 -20.06 39.89 -5.65
N PHE A 7 -21.08 39.02 -5.62
CA PHE A 7 -20.91 37.58 -5.35
C PHE A 7 -19.79 36.96 -6.19
N TYR A 8 -19.66 37.41 -7.45
CA TYR A 8 -18.62 36.96 -8.37
C TYR A 8 -17.19 37.35 -7.93
N THR A 9 -17.01 38.53 -7.32
CA THR A 9 -15.69 38.97 -6.83
C THR A 9 -15.22 38.13 -5.65
N VAL A 10 -16.10 37.87 -4.69
CA VAL A 10 -15.76 37.00 -3.53
C VAL A 10 -15.53 35.56 -3.95
N LEU A 11 -16.33 35.06 -4.90
CA LEU A 11 -16.10 33.73 -5.46
C LEU A 11 -14.73 33.65 -6.15
N GLY A 12 -14.37 34.68 -6.92
CA GLY A 12 -13.06 34.77 -7.57
C GLY A 12 -11.90 34.78 -6.58
N GLU A 13 -11.95 35.65 -5.57
CA GLU A 13 -10.91 35.74 -4.53
C GLU A 13 -10.74 34.41 -3.79
N LEU A 14 -11.86 33.74 -3.44
CA LEU A 14 -11.84 32.44 -2.79
C LEU A 14 -11.14 31.38 -3.65
N VAL A 15 -11.45 31.33 -4.95
CA VAL A 15 -10.82 30.39 -5.88
C VAL A 15 -9.31 30.63 -5.98
N VAL A 16 -8.88 31.90 -6.10
CA VAL A 16 -7.45 32.25 -6.14
C VAL A 16 -6.74 31.81 -4.86
N ILE A 17 -7.34 32.07 -3.69
CA ILE A 17 -6.79 31.64 -2.39
C ILE A 17 -6.65 30.12 -2.34
N LEU A 18 -7.67 29.36 -2.77
CA LEU A 18 -7.61 27.89 -2.82
C LEU A 18 -6.49 27.38 -3.73
N ILE A 19 -6.27 28.01 -4.90
CA ILE A 19 -5.18 27.66 -5.81
C ILE A 19 -3.82 27.92 -5.15
N ILE A 20 -3.65 29.08 -4.48
CA ILE A 20 -2.41 29.41 -3.76
C ILE A 20 -2.14 28.39 -2.65
N ILE A 21 -3.17 28.02 -1.87
CA ILE A 21 -3.06 27.00 -0.82
C ILE A 21 -2.62 25.66 -1.43
N LEU A 22 -3.22 25.24 -2.54
CA LEU A 22 -2.84 24.00 -3.22
C LEU A 22 -1.38 24.02 -3.69
N LEU A 23 -0.92 25.13 -4.27
CA LEU A 23 0.48 25.30 -4.70
C LEU A 23 1.44 25.22 -3.51
N ILE A 24 1.11 25.88 -2.38
CA ILE A 24 1.91 25.80 -1.15
C ILE A 24 1.99 24.36 -0.66
N LEU A 25 0.87 23.64 -0.63
CA LEU A 25 0.84 22.23 -0.21
C LEU A 25 1.70 21.34 -1.10
N ILE A 26 1.68 21.56 -2.42
CA ILE A 26 2.56 20.84 -3.36
C ILE A 26 4.03 21.12 -3.06
N CYS A 27 4.41 22.39 -2.86
CA CYS A 27 5.77 22.75 -2.48
C CYS A 27 6.18 22.08 -1.16
N ILE A 28 5.31 22.04 -0.15
CA ILE A 28 5.55 21.35 1.12
C ILE A 28 5.78 19.86 0.89
N THR A 29 4.93 19.17 0.12
CA THR A 29 5.09 17.75 -0.21
C THR A 29 6.45 17.49 -0.87
N LEU A 30 6.84 18.33 -1.85
CA LEU A 30 8.12 18.19 -2.55
C LEU A 30 9.32 18.43 -1.65
N ILE A 31 9.30 19.48 -0.82
CA ILE A 31 10.39 19.80 0.11
C ILE A 31 10.56 18.69 1.15
N LEU A 32 9.47 18.25 1.78
CA LEU A 32 9.50 17.18 2.77
C LEU A 32 9.88 15.84 2.14
N GLY A 33 9.38 15.53 0.95
CA GLY A 33 9.75 14.33 0.19
C GLY A 33 11.24 14.32 -0.20
N PHE A 34 11.76 15.43 -0.72
CA PHE A 34 13.17 15.56 -1.07
C PHE A 34 14.07 15.47 0.17
N TYR A 35 13.68 16.11 1.27
CA TYR A 35 14.38 16.01 2.55
C TYR A 35 14.43 14.57 3.05
N LEU A 36 13.32 13.83 2.95
CA LEU A 36 13.24 12.42 3.33
C LEU A 36 14.20 11.57 2.51
N ILE A 37 14.29 11.80 1.20
CA ILE A 37 15.22 11.08 0.32
C ILE A 37 16.67 11.41 0.68
N TYR A 38 17.01 12.69 0.85
CA TYR A 38 18.39 13.14 1.06
C TYR A 38 18.94 12.81 2.46
N LYS A 39 18.12 12.96 3.51
CA LYS A 39 18.54 12.76 4.90
C LYS A 39 18.14 11.40 5.48
N GLN A 40 17.31 10.63 4.77
CA GLN A 40 16.68 9.39 5.26
C GLN A 40 15.95 9.54 6.61
N LYS A 41 15.63 10.77 7.02
CA LYS A 41 14.95 11.09 8.28
C LYS A 41 13.52 11.53 7.99
N LEU A 42 12.58 10.92 8.72
CA LEU A 42 11.17 11.29 8.71
C LEU A 42 10.93 12.44 9.69
N ILE A 43 10.79 13.66 9.16
CA ILE A 43 10.40 14.83 9.95
C ILE A 43 8.92 15.09 9.72
N PHE A 44 8.12 15.04 10.80
CA PHE A 44 6.66 15.17 10.78
C PHE A 44 5.93 14.19 9.83
N PRO A 45 5.97 12.88 10.12
CA PRO A 45 5.39 11.84 9.26
C PRO A 45 3.89 12.02 8.96
N SER A 46 3.12 12.53 9.93
CA SER A 46 1.69 12.81 9.75
C SER A 46 1.43 13.96 8.77
N LEU A 47 2.23 15.04 8.82
CA LEU A 47 2.12 16.16 7.90
C LEU A 47 2.51 15.75 6.47
N LEU A 48 3.56 14.96 6.32
CA LEU A 48 3.99 14.46 5.01
C LEU A 48 2.93 13.54 4.39
N LEU A 49 2.38 12.57 5.15
CA LEU A 49 1.28 11.74 4.64
C LEU A 49 0.05 12.56 4.28
N PHE A 50 -0.33 13.53 5.12
CA PHE A 50 -1.48 14.39 4.89
C PHE A 50 -1.33 15.19 3.59
N THR A 51 -0.20 15.90 3.45
CA THR A 51 0.09 16.73 2.27
C THR A 51 0.22 15.89 1.02
N LEU A 52 0.89 14.73 1.10
CA LEU A 52 0.98 13.77 0.00
C LEU A 52 -0.40 13.25 -0.44
N ASN A 53 -1.27 12.86 0.49
CA ASN A 53 -2.61 12.38 0.16
C ASN A 53 -3.48 13.46 -0.46
N LEU A 54 -3.40 14.70 0.04
CA LEU A 54 -4.17 15.83 -0.47
C LEU A 54 -3.71 16.25 -1.87
N THR A 55 -2.40 16.20 -2.12
CA THR A 55 -1.79 16.62 -3.39
C THR A 55 -1.66 15.48 -4.42
N TYR A 56 -1.84 14.22 -4.00
CA TYR A 56 -1.75 13.00 -4.82
C TYR A 56 -2.45 13.10 -6.19
N PRO A 57 -3.78 13.41 -6.27
CA PRO A 57 -4.46 13.41 -7.57
C PRO A 57 -3.93 14.50 -8.51
N THR A 58 -3.48 15.63 -7.96
CA THR A 58 -2.92 16.74 -8.73
C THR A 58 -1.54 16.39 -9.25
N ILE A 59 -0.65 15.87 -8.38
CA ILE A 59 0.69 15.42 -8.76
C ILE A 59 0.60 14.34 -9.83
N LYS A 60 -0.29 13.35 -9.65
CA LYS A 60 -0.48 12.25 -10.59
C LYS A 60 -0.90 12.73 -11.98
N LYS A 61 -1.87 13.64 -12.05
CA LYS A 61 -2.29 14.28 -13.32
C LYS A 61 -1.16 15.04 -13.99
N LEU A 62 -0.34 15.76 -13.22
CA LEU A 62 0.82 16.46 -13.76
C LEU A 62 1.86 15.50 -14.34
N LEU A 63 2.18 14.39 -13.63
CA LEU A 63 3.11 13.39 -14.14
C LEU A 63 2.63 12.81 -15.48
N VAL A 64 1.35 12.44 -15.59
CA VAL A 64 0.76 11.97 -16.84
C VAL A 64 0.82 13.05 -17.94
N LEU A 65 0.52 14.30 -17.60
CA LEU A 65 0.61 15.43 -18.54
C LEU A 65 2.02 15.62 -19.11
N PHE A 66 3.04 15.43 -18.28
CA PHE A 66 4.45 15.49 -18.68
C PHE A 66 4.99 14.16 -19.26
N GLN A 67 4.13 13.16 -19.48
CA GLN A 67 4.51 11.82 -19.96
C GLN A 67 5.57 11.13 -19.08
N LEU A 68 5.55 11.44 -17.78
CA LEU A 68 6.40 10.80 -16.78
C LEU A 68 5.68 9.58 -16.19
N ASN A 69 6.47 8.65 -15.62
CA ASN A 69 5.92 7.48 -14.94
C ASN A 69 5.17 7.91 -13.66
N ASP A 70 3.85 7.82 -13.70
CA ASP A 70 2.96 8.20 -12.61
C ASP A 70 2.94 7.18 -11.46
N LEU A 71 3.43 5.95 -11.68
CA LEU A 71 3.55 4.95 -10.60
C LEU A 71 4.59 5.32 -9.54
N ILE A 72 5.51 6.26 -9.85
CA ILE A 72 6.53 6.72 -8.90
C ILE A 72 5.87 7.33 -7.65
N ILE A 73 4.79 8.11 -7.81
CA ILE A 73 4.12 8.70 -6.64
C ILE A 73 3.45 7.64 -5.77
N ASP A 74 2.94 6.56 -6.38
CA ASP A 74 2.37 5.43 -5.66
C ASP A 74 3.44 4.69 -4.86
N GLN A 75 4.60 4.41 -5.45
CA GLN A 75 5.74 3.77 -4.77
C GLN A 75 6.26 4.60 -3.59
N ILE A 76 6.49 5.91 -3.79
CA ILE A 76 6.91 6.83 -2.71
C ILE A 76 5.88 6.81 -1.57
N SER A 77 4.59 6.81 -1.92
CA SER A 77 3.49 6.78 -0.98
C SER A 77 3.45 5.48 -0.15
N ILE A 78 3.73 4.34 -0.78
CA ILE A 78 3.86 3.01 -0.15
C ILE A 78 5.07 2.98 0.79
N ASP A 79 6.25 3.35 0.29
CA ASP A 79 7.51 3.32 1.05
C ASP A 79 7.44 4.21 2.29
N LEU A 80 6.82 5.38 2.16
CA LEU A 80 6.57 6.29 3.25
C LEU A 80 5.69 5.65 4.33
N ARG A 81 4.58 5.00 3.94
CA ARG A 81 3.68 4.30 4.88
C ARG A 81 4.37 3.11 5.53
N ASN A 82 5.14 2.35 4.78
CA ASN A 82 5.95 1.26 5.31
C ASN A 82 6.86 1.78 6.42
N ARG A 83 7.65 2.82 6.16
CA ARG A 83 8.56 3.43 7.14
C ARG A 83 7.82 3.97 8.37
N ILE A 84 6.70 4.66 8.20
CA ILE A 84 5.93 5.26 9.31
C ILE A 84 5.29 4.19 10.20
N ASN A 85 4.77 3.11 9.61
CA ASN A 85 4.10 2.06 10.35
C ASN A 85 5.07 1.00 10.90
N ARG A 86 6.33 0.97 10.45
CA ARG A 86 7.30 -0.10 10.73
C ARG A 86 7.43 -0.45 12.21
N ASP A 87 7.60 0.55 13.07
CA ASP A 87 7.83 0.30 14.51
C ASP A 87 6.56 -0.11 15.26
N LYS A 88 5.38 0.29 14.78
CA LYS A 88 4.11 -0.22 15.29
C LYS A 88 3.89 -1.66 14.82
N PHE A 89 4.21 -1.94 13.56
CA PHE A 89 4.01 -3.24 12.93
C PHE A 89 4.86 -4.34 13.61
N LYS A 90 6.12 -4.04 13.93
CA LYS A 90 7.04 -4.95 14.66
C LYS A 90 6.54 -5.39 16.05
N LYS A 91 5.60 -4.66 16.65
CA LYS A 91 5.04 -4.95 17.97
C LYS A 91 3.80 -5.84 17.90
N LEU A 92 3.25 -6.07 16.71
CA LEU A 92 2.08 -6.91 16.51
C LEU A 92 2.48 -8.39 16.59
N ASN A 93 1.62 -9.20 17.19
CA ASN A 93 1.75 -10.65 17.11
C ASN A 93 1.33 -11.11 15.70
N ALA A 94 1.98 -12.15 15.18
CA ALA A 94 1.68 -12.68 13.85
C ALA A 94 0.19 -13.02 13.67
N GLU A 95 -0.45 -13.56 14.71
CA GLU A 95 -1.88 -13.90 14.74
C GLU A 95 -2.79 -12.69 14.57
N GLU A 96 -2.32 -11.48 14.89
CA GLU A 96 -3.06 -10.22 14.71
C GLU A 96 -2.89 -9.61 13.31
N VAL A 97 -2.11 -10.26 12.43
CA VAL A 97 -1.76 -9.76 11.11
C VAL A 97 -2.39 -10.64 10.03
N ILE A 98 -2.95 -10.01 9.00
CA ILE A 98 -3.35 -10.70 7.78
C ILE A 98 -2.42 -10.32 6.63
N MET A 99 -2.30 -11.21 5.65
CA MET A 99 -1.63 -10.95 4.38
C MET A 99 -2.64 -11.05 3.24
N VAL A 100 -2.61 -10.07 2.33
CA VAL A 100 -3.46 -10.04 1.14
C VAL A 100 -2.56 -10.09 -0.10
N LEU A 101 -2.70 -11.17 -0.87
CA LEU A 101 -1.98 -11.40 -2.11
C LEU A 101 -2.89 -11.20 -3.33
N PRO A 102 -2.37 -10.73 -4.47
CA PRO A 102 -3.15 -10.52 -5.67
C PRO A 102 -3.24 -11.83 -6.47
N HIS A 103 -4.40 -12.09 -7.08
CA HIS A 103 -4.58 -13.24 -7.95
C HIS A 103 -3.63 -13.27 -9.17
N CYS A 104 -3.13 -12.11 -9.61
CA CYS A 104 -2.23 -11.98 -10.76
C CYS A 104 -0.90 -12.73 -10.58
N LEU A 105 -0.47 -13.01 -9.34
CA LEU A 105 0.73 -13.82 -9.05
C LEU A 105 0.54 -15.30 -9.41
N ARG A 106 -0.69 -15.76 -9.65
CA ARG A 106 -0.96 -17.15 -9.99
C ARG A 106 -0.37 -17.50 -11.35
N ALA A 107 0.16 -18.72 -11.46
CA ALA A 107 0.43 -19.31 -12.75
C ALA A 107 -0.87 -19.48 -13.54
N THR A 108 -0.79 -19.38 -14.87
CA THR A 108 -1.94 -19.53 -15.79
C THR A 108 -2.66 -20.87 -15.62
N ASN A 109 -1.94 -21.93 -15.27
CA ASN A 109 -2.45 -23.29 -15.05
C ASN A 109 -2.63 -23.63 -13.55
N CYS A 110 -2.89 -22.64 -12.71
CA CYS A 110 -3.12 -22.81 -11.28
C CYS A 110 -4.48 -23.46 -11.01
N PRO A 111 -4.55 -24.62 -10.31
CA PRO A 111 -5.80 -25.35 -10.06
C PRO A 111 -6.67 -24.75 -8.95
N ALA A 112 -6.24 -23.65 -8.32
CA ALA A 112 -6.96 -23.03 -7.20
C ALA A 112 -8.33 -22.49 -7.64
N VAL A 113 -9.35 -22.73 -6.82
CA VAL A 113 -10.74 -22.33 -7.06
C VAL A 113 -11.09 -21.06 -6.28
N LEU A 114 -12.12 -20.36 -6.72
CA LEU A 114 -12.65 -19.19 -6.01
C LEU A 114 -13.60 -19.65 -4.90
N GLY A 115 -13.28 -19.30 -3.65
CA GLY A 115 -14.15 -19.44 -2.50
C GLY A 115 -14.76 -18.11 -2.05
N GLU A 116 -15.43 -18.09 -0.89
CA GLU A 116 -16.14 -16.92 -0.38
C GLU A 116 -15.23 -15.71 -0.07
N SER A 117 -14.01 -16.00 0.41
CA SER A 117 -13.07 -14.98 0.92
C SER A 117 -11.91 -14.70 -0.02
N GLY A 118 -11.96 -15.25 -1.23
CA GLY A 118 -10.88 -15.20 -2.20
C GLY A 118 -10.55 -16.58 -2.78
N ILE A 119 -9.40 -16.68 -3.40
CA ILE A 119 -8.92 -17.89 -4.07
C ILE A 119 -8.29 -18.84 -3.05
N GLU A 120 -8.72 -20.10 -3.10
CA GLU A 120 -8.27 -21.16 -2.21
C GLU A 120 -7.02 -21.84 -2.77
N CYS A 121 -5.85 -21.30 -2.42
CA CYS A 121 -4.58 -21.88 -2.84
C CYS A 121 -4.32 -23.24 -2.19
N VAL A 122 -4.17 -24.26 -3.03
CA VAL A 122 -3.78 -25.64 -2.67
C VAL A 122 -2.26 -25.85 -2.65
N CYS A 123 -1.47 -24.77 -2.63
CA CYS A 123 0.00 -24.81 -2.63
C CYS A 123 0.60 -25.67 -3.77
N CYS A 124 0.05 -25.57 -4.98
CA CYS A 124 0.44 -26.40 -6.14
C CYS A 124 1.89 -26.24 -6.64
N GLY A 125 2.71 -25.39 -6.03
CA GLY A 125 4.12 -25.18 -6.39
C GLY A 125 4.39 -24.38 -7.67
N LYS A 126 3.36 -23.99 -8.44
CA LYS A 126 3.55 -23.34 -9.76
C LYS A 126 3.83 -21.83 -9.72
N CYS A 127 3.74 -21.19 -8.56
CA CYS A 127 3.92 -19.73 -8.39
C CYS A 127 4.41 -19.40 -6.97
N SER A 128 4.83 -18.15 -6.76
CA SER A 128 5.36 -17.66 -5.48
C SER A 128 4.34 -17.66 -4.34
N ILE A 129 3.04 -17.67 -4.62
CA ILE A 129 1.98 -17.71 -3.60
C ILE A 129 2.15 -18.91 -2.67
N GLY A 130 2.52 -20.08 -3.20
CA GLY A 130 2.61 -21.30 -2.41
C GLY A 130 3.64 -21.20 -1.28
N ILE A 131 4.85 -20.73 -1.61
CA ILE A 131 5.94 -20.56 -0.64
C ILE A 131 5.61 -19.46 0.37
N ILE A 132 5.09 -18.32 -0.08
CA ILE A 132 4.67 -17.20 0.78
C ILE A 132 3.58 -17.65 1.75
N LYS A 133 2.58 -18.40 1.27
CA LYS A 133 1.49 -18.92 2.09
C LYS A 133 2.02 -19.87 3.16
N LYS A 134 2.86 -20.84 2.78
CA LYS A 134 3.43 -21.83 3.71
C LYS A 134 4.20 -21.17 4.85
N ILE A 135 5.06 -20.19 4.54
CA ILE A 135 5.86 -19.46 5.54
C ILE A 135 4.96 -18.61 6.45
N SER A 136 4.06 -17.83 5.85
CA SER A 136 3.14 -16.95 6.58
C SER A 136 2.23 -17.73 7.53
N THR A 137 1.64 -18.84 7.06
CA THR A 137 0.77 -19.68 7.90
C THR A 137 1.56 -20.35 9.02
N ASN A 138 2.78 -20.82 8.77
CA ASN A 138 3.64 -21.37 9.84
C ASN A 138 4.03 -20.31 10.90
N LYS A 139 4.05 -19.04 10.51
CA LYS A 139 4.25 -17.91 11.44
C LYS A 139 2.99 -17.58 12.26
N GLY A 140 1.81 -17.95 11.79
CA GLY A 140 0.52 -17.52 12.35
C GLY A 140 -0.12 -16.33 11.63
N VAL A 141 0.43 -15.89 10.50
CA VAL A 141 -0.15 -14.85 9.64
C VAL A 141 -1.16 -15.49 8.68
N ASP A 142 -2.42 -15.06 8.74
CA ASP A 142 -3.47 -15.55 7.85
C ASP A 142 -3.33 -14.95 6.45
N VAL A 143 -3.35 -15.79 5.42
CA VAL A 143 -3.13 -15.38 4.03
C VAL A 143 -4.42 -15.49 3.22
N TYR A 144 -4.80 -14.37 2.60
CA TYR A 144 -5.93 -14.26 1.68
C TYR A 144 -5.44 -13.91 0.28
N ILE A 145 -5.98 -14.57 -0.74
CA ILE A 145 -5.64 -14.28 -2.14
C ILE A 145 -6.88 -13.71 -2.79
N VAL A 146 -6.85 -12.44 -3.18
CA VAL A 146 -8.05 -11.74 -3.66
C VAL A 146 -8.01 -11.53 -5.18
N PRO A 147 -9.12 -11.79 -5.89
CA PRO A 147 -9.23 -11.46 -7.30
C PRO A 147 -9.38 -9.96 -7.56
N GLY A 148 -9.81 -9.18 -6.57
CA GLY A 148 -9.91 -7.73 -6.68
C GLY A 148 -10.19 -7.06 -5.34
N SER A 149 -10.10 -5.73 -5.33
CA SER A 149 -10.24 -4.91 -4.12
C SER A 149 -11.60 -5.06 -3.41
N THR A 150 -12.65 -5.45 -4.13
CA THR A 150 -13.99 -5.70 -3.55
C THR A 150 -14.00 -6.83 -2.52
N PHE A 151 -13.11 -7.82 -2.67
CA PHE A 151 -12.99 -8.94 -1.74
C PHE A 151 -12.35 -8.56 -0.41
N ILE A 152 -11.65 -7.42 -0.32
CA ILE A 152 -11.07 -6.94 0.93
C ILE A 152 -12.17 -6.81 2.00
N LYS A 153 -13.37 -6.33 1.64
CA LYS A 153 -14.51 -6.23 2.57
C LYS A 153 -14.93 -7.58 3.15
N ASN A 154 -14.78 -8.67 2.40
CA ASN A 154 -15.08 -10.01 2.89
C ASN A 154 -13.99 -10.50 3.86
N VAL A 155 -12.72 -10.21 3.56
CA VAL A 155 -11.60 -10.48 4.46
C VAL A 155 -11.77 -9.73 5.79
N LEU A 156 -12.15 -8.44 5.74
CA LEU A 156 -12.41 -7.62 6.94
C LEU A 156 -13.49 -8.19 7.86
N LYS A 157 -14.44 -8.99 7.33
CA LYS A 157 -15.54 -9.58 8.11
C LYS A 157 -15.19 -10.92 8.74
N LYS A 158 -14.15 -11.62 8.26
CA LYS A 158 -13.84 -12.99 8.68
C LYS A 158 -13.20 -13.02 10.08
N ARG A 159 -12.37 -12.05 10.41
CA ARG A 159 -11.74 -11.93 11.74
C ARG A 159 -11.27 -10.51 12.04
N PRO A 160 -11.15 -10.13 13.33
CA PRO A 160 -10.42 -8.93 13.71
C PRO A 160 -8.93 -9.08 13.42
N PHE A 161 -8.29 -8.01 12.98
CA PHE A 161 -6.84 -7.92 12.83
C PHE A 161 -6.38 -6.49 13.15
N LYS A 162 -5.10 -6.33 13.47
CA LYS A 162 -4.47 -5.04 13.79
C LYS A 162 -3.45 -4.60 12.74
N GLY A 163 -2.90 -5.55 11.99
CA GLY A 163 -1.89 -5.34 10.95
C GLY A 163 -2.29 -5.97 9.63
N VAL A 164 -1.86 -5.37 8.52
CA VAL A 164 -2.04 -5.94 7.18
C VAL A 164 -0.73 -5.88 6.39
N ILE A 165 -0.37 -6.98 5.74
CA ILE A 165 0.66 -7.04 4.70
C ILE A 165 -0.04 -7.10 3.35
N GLY A 166 0.07 -6.05 2.54
CA GLY A 166 -0.49 -6.00 1.20
C GLY A 166 0.56 -6.30 0.13
N VAL A 167 0.22 -7.12 -0.85
CA VAL A 167 0.98 -7.27 -2.09
C VAL A 167 0.07 -6.96 -3.26
N ALA A 168 0.43 -5.99 -4.10
CA ALA A 168 -0.32 -5.62 -5.29
C ALA A 168 0.54 -4.75 -6.22
N CYS A 169 -0.03 -4.35 -7.36
CA CYS A 169 0.59 -3.30 -8.18
C CYS A 169 0.70 -1.99 -7.38
N PRO A 170 1.63 -1.08 -7.74
CA PRO A 170 1.82 0.16 -6.98
C PRO A 170 0.53 0.96 -6.78
N LEU A 171 -0.30 1.08 -7.83
CA LEU A 171 -1.56 1.80 -7.77
C LEU A 171 -2.54 1.18 -6.75
N ASP A 172 -2.88 -0.10 -6.92
CA ASP A 172 -3.84 -0.76 -6.04
C ASP A 172 -3.32 -0.86 -4.60
N LEU A 173 -2.02 -1.11 -4.43
CA LEU A 173 -1.41 -1.19 -3.12
C LEU A 173 -1.48 0.15 -2.38
N ASN A 174 -1.16 1.27 -3.05
CA ASN A 174 -1.24 2.59 -2.45
C ASN A 174 -2.69 2.94 -2.03
N LEU A 175 -3.67 2.68 -2.90
CA LEU A 175 -5.09 2.88 -2.60
C LEU A 175 -5.54 2.00 -1.42
N ALA A 176 -5.18 0.72 -1.43
CA ALA A 176 -5.51 -0.23 -0.37
C ALA A 176 -4.90 0.20 0.98
N MET A 177 -3.61 0.52 1.02
CA MET A 177 -2.95 0.97 2.25
C MET A 177 -3.53 2.29 2.79
N THR A 178 -3.96 3.19 1.90
CA THR A 178 -4.66 4.42 2.30
C THR A 178 -6.02 4.10 2.92
N SER A 179 -6.78 3.18 2.31
CA SER A 179 -8.08 2.76 2.85
C SER A 179 -7.98 1.98 4.17
N LEU A 180 -6.81 1.38 4.44
CA LEU A 180 -6.51 0.56 5.60
C LEU A 180 -5.58 1.25 6.61
N GLU A 181 -5.48 2.59 6.59
CA GLU A 181 -4.57 3.36 7.45
C GLU A 181 -4.76 3.10 8.96
N LYS A 182 -5.94 2.61 9.37
CA LYS A 182 -6.27 2.23 10.75
C LYS A 182 -5.64 0.90 11.21
N PHE A 183 -5.17 0.06 10.28
CA PHE A 183 -4.70 -1.30 10.54
C PHE A 183 -3.20 -1.49 10.32
N VAL A 184 -2.38 -0.48 10.69
CA VAL A 184 -0.91 -0.52 10.63
C VAL A 184 -0.37 -1.20 9.35
N PRO A 185 -0.68 -0.67 8.16
CA PRO A 185 -0.37 -1.36 6.91
C PRO A 185 1.13 -1.40 6.63
N GLN A 186 1.58 -2.52 6.06
CA GLN A 186 2.83 -2.70 5.36
C GLN A 186 2.53 -3.28 3.97
N GLY A 187 3.42 -3.09 3.00
CA GLY A 187 3.23 -3.72 1.71
C GLY A 187 4.47 -3.79 0.83
N VAL A 188 4.40 -4.70 -0.14
CA VAL A 188 5.42 -4.92 -1.17
C VAL A 188 4.74 -4.79 -2.53
N TYR A 189 5.19 -3.85 -3.35
CA TYR A 189 4.65 -3.72 -4.69
C TYR A 189 5.26 -4.75 -5.65
N LEU A 190 4.51 -5.12 -6.68
CA LEU A 190 4.99 -6.07 -7.70
C LEU A 190 6.21 -5.51 -8.47
N LEU A 191 7.22 -6.35 -8.69
CA LEU A 191 8.40 -6.06 -9.53
C LEU A 191 8.02 -5.97 -11.01
N ARG A 192 7.09 -6.82 -11.42
CA ARG A 192 6.48 -6.82 -12.75
C ARG A 192 4.98 -6.79 -12.58
N ASP A 193 4.39 -5.69 -13.02
CA ASP A 193 2.95 -5.49 -13.01
C ASP A 193 2.29 -6.03 -14.29
N GLY A 194 0.98 -6.26 -14.23
CA GLY A 194 0.17 -6.87 -15.29
C GLY A 194 -0.92 -7.79 -14.74
N CYS A 195 -1.83 -8.23 -15.60
CA CYS A 195 -2.89 -9.16 -15.18
C CYS A 195 -2.44 -10.63 -15.16
N ILE A 196 -1.27 -10.95 -15.73
CA ILE A 196 -0.77 -12.33 -15.90
C ILE A 196 0.75 -12.34 -15.72
N ASN A 197 1.29 -13.39 -15.08
CA ASN A 197 2.74 -13.61 -14.88
C ASN A 197 3.44 -12.43 -14.18
N THR A 198 2.79 -11.87 -13.17
CA THR A 198 3.41 -10.87 -12.32
C THR A 198 4.45 -11.48 -11.40
N ALA A 199 5.35 -10.65 -10.89
CA ALA A 199 6.41 -11.07 -9.99
C ALA A 199 6.44 -10.14 -8.77
N VAL A 200 6.77 -10.72 -7.61
CA VAL A 200 7.03 -10.01 -6.36
C VAL A 200 8.39 -10.46 -5.83
N ASP A 201 9.08 -9.57 -5.13
CA ASP A 201 10.22 -9.98 -4.32
C ASP A 201 9.72 -10.82 -3.13
N VAL A 202 9.99 -12.12 -3.19
CA VAL A 202 9.55 -13.07 -2.16
C VAL A 202 10.29 -12.82 -0.84
N ASP A 203 11.56 -12.42 -0.92
CA ASP A 203 12.37 -12.18 0.28
C ASP A 203 11.86 -10.94 1.01
N GLU A 204 11.50 -9.87 0.29
CA GLU A 204 10.91 -8.68 0.89
C GLU A 204 9.57 -8.97 1.61
N VAL A 205 8.74 -9.83 1.04
CA VAL A 205 7.49 -10.28 1.67
C VAL A 205 7.77 -11.09 2.93
N ILE A 206 8.73 -12.01 2.88
CA ILE A 206 9.15 -12.83 4.02
C ILE A 206 9.76 -11.96 5.13
N ASP A 207 10.52 -10.93 4.78
CA ASP A 207 11.08 -9.98 5.74
C ASP A 207 9.99 -9.28 6.54
N LEU A 208 8.91 -8.84 5.89
CA LEU A 208 7.75 -8.28 6.60
C LEU A 208 7.10 -9.30 7.55
N VAL A 209 6.97 -10.56 7.14
CA VAL A 209 6.46 -11.64 8.01
C VAL A 209 7.37 -11.83 9.22
N ASN A 210 8.69 -11.85 9.00
CA ASN A 210 9.71 -12.01 10.04
C ASN A 210 9.70 -10.90 11.08
N LEU A 211 9.31 -9.67 10.70
CA LEU A 211 9.23 -8.52 11.61
C LEU A 211 8.16 -8.66 12.71
N THR A 212 7.11 -9.46 12.49
CA THR A 212 6.03 -9.68 13.47
C THR A 212 6.50 -10.55 14.64
N GLN A 213 5.87 -10.40 15.80
CA GLN A 213 6.19 -11.17 17.01
C GLN A 213 5.60 -12.59 16.94
N PRO A 214 6.35 -13.63 17.42
CA PRO A 214 7.74 -13.56 17.87
C PRO A 214 8.68 -13.40 16.67
N THR A 215 9.68 -12.50 16.70
CA THR A 215 10.58 -12.29 15.55
C THR A 215 11.23 -13.59 15.07
N THR A 216 11.24 -13.82 13.75
CA THR A 216 11.81 -15.03 13.11
C THR A 216 12.85 -14.65 12.06
N ASN A 217 13.56 -15.64 11.54
CA ASN A 217 14.51 -15.49 10.44
C ASN A 217 14.23 -16.54 9.35
N TYR A 218 12.94 -16.73 9.03
CA TYR A 218 12.54 -17.68 7.99
C TYR A 218 13.11 -17.25 6.66
N ARG A 219 13.57 -18.23 5.88
CA ARG A 219 14.01 -18.02 4.51
C ARG A 219 13.22 -18.91 3.58
N LYS A 220 13.10 -18.51 2.31
CA LYS A 220 12.39 -19.33 1.32
C LYS A 220 13.00 -20.72 1.18
N GLU A 221 14.32 -20.83 1.32
CA GLU A 221 15.07 -22.09 1.21
C GLU A 221 14.69 -23.11 2.28
N ASP A 222 14.23 -22.68 3.46
CA ASP A 222 13.84 -23.59 4.55
C ASP A 222 12.52 -24.32 4.25
N TYR A 223 11.81 -23.92 3.19
CA TYR A 223 10.44 -24.33 2.89
C TYR A 223 10.24 -24.89 1.48
N LEU A 224 11.30 -24.94 0.66
CA LEU A 224 11.32 -25.53 -0.68
C LEU A 224 11.34 -27.06 -0.64
#